data_AF-A0ABD4SZK9-F1
#
_entry.id   AF-A0ABD4SZK9-F1
#
_cell.length_a   1.000
_cell.length_b   1.000
_cell.length_c   1.000
_cell.angle_alpha   90.00
_cell.angle_beta   90.00
_cell.angle_gamma   90.00
#
_symmetry.space_group_name_H-M   'P 1'
#
loop_
_entity.id
_entity.type
_entity.pdbx_description
1 polymer ?
#
loop_
_entity_poly.entity_id
_entity_poly.type
_entity_poly.pdbx_seq_one_letter_code
_entity_poly.pdbx_strand_id
1 'polypeptide(L)'
;MTLQDIIKSLDTLSVEDQAVLLKTLEQRLGQTVHGEASISSNQPSDETFWEMTLRFRERMKHEEIEFTDEDFADLRDRSPGREVDLC
;
A
#
# COMPACT_ATOMS: atom_id res chain seq x y z
N MET A 1 17.29 -3.72 22.28
CA MET A 1 17.92 -4.05 20.99
C MET A 1 17.44 -3.07 19.96
N THR A 2 18.34 -2.53 19.14
CA THR A 2 17.96 -1.65 18.03
C THR A 2 17.76 -2.45 16.74
N LEU A 3 16.99 -1.92 15.80
CA LEU A 3 16.82 -2.51 14.46
C LEU A 3 18.17 -2.78 13.77
N GLN A 4 19.16 -1.93 14.02
CA GLN A 4 20.50 -2.09 13.46
C GLN A 4 21.25 -3.31 14.03
N ASP A 5 21.02 -3.67 15.29
CA ASP A 5 21.62 -4.85 15.90
C ASP A 5 21.02 -6.14 15.30
N ILE A 6 19.73 -6.12 14.97
CA ILE A 6 19.03 -7.23 14.31
C ILE A 6 19.54 -7.41 12.88
N ILE A 7 19.72 -6.31 12.13
CA ILE A 7 20.25 -6.36 10.75
C ILE A 7 21.67 -6.94 10.74
N LYS A 8 22.53 -6.54 11.69
CA LYS A 8 23.88 -7.12 11.81
C LYS A 8 23.87 -8.61 12.16
N SER A 9 22.86 -9.07 12.90
CA SER A 9 22.70 -10.50 13.18
C SER A 9 22.20 -11.30 11.97
N LEU A 10 21.55 -10.63 11.00
CA LEU A 10 21.11 -11.27 9.75
C LEU A 10 22.28 -11.74 8.89
N ASP A 11 23.37 -10.97 8.87
CA ASP A 11 24.58 -11.30 8.10
C ASP A 11 25.29 -12.58 8.61
N THR A 12 24.95 -13.03 9.81
CA THR A 12 25.51 -14.25 10.42
C THR A 12 24.71 -15.52 10.12
N LEU A 13 23.52 -15.40 9.52
CA LEU A 13 22.64 -16.52 9.18
C LEU A 13 23.01 -17.13 7.83
N SER A 14 22.76 -18.44 7.66
CA SER A 14 22.84 -19.10 6.35
C SER A 14 21.82 -18.50 5.38
N VAL A 15 22.10 -18.59 4.08
CA VAL A 15 21.19 -18.16 3.01
C VAL A 15 19.83 -18.88 3.10
N GLU A 16 19.82 -20.16 3.52
CA GLU A 16 18.58 -20.92 3.72
C GLU A 16 17.75 -20.36 4.88
N ASP A 17 18.39 -20.06 6.00
CA ASP A 17 17.71 -19.50 7.16
C ASP A 17 17.20 -18.09 6.88
N GLN A 18 17.95 -17.29 6.11
CA GLN A 18 17.51 -15.98 5.63
C GLN A 18 16.26 -16.08 4.76
N ALA A 19 16.19 -17.05 3.85
CA ALA A 19 15.02 -17.29 3.01
C ALA A 19 13.79 -17.72 3.82
N VAL A 20 13.98 -18.56 4.84
CA VAL A 20 12.91 -18.95 5.77
C VAL A 20 12.43 -17.77 6.60
N LEU A 21 13.35 -16.93 7.07
CA LEU A 21 13.04 -15.71 7.83
C LEU A 21 12.22 -14.73 6.98
N LEU A 22 12.64 -14.49 5.74
CA LEU A 22 11.93 -13.64 4.79
C LEU A 22 10.49 -14.14 4.59
N LYS A 23 10.32 -15.42 4.29
CA LYS A 23 8.99 -16.03 4.10
C LYS A 23 8.12 -15.92 5.35
N THR A 24 8.72 -16.07 6.53
CA THR A 24 8.01 -15.94 7.81
C THR A 24 7.57 -14.50 8.06
N LEU A 25 8.42 -13.52 7.72
CA LEU A 25 8.09 -12.09 7.83
C LEU A 25 6.98 -11.69 6.86
N GLU A 26 7.03 -12.14 5.62
CA GLU A 26 5.97 -11.94 4.63
C GLU A 26 4.63 -12.51 5.11
N GLN A 27 4.64 -13.73 5.65
CA GLN A 27 3.45 -14.36 6.22
C GLN A 27 2.88 -13.56 7.40
N ARG A 28 3.74 -13.05 8.30
CA ARG A 28 3.30 -12.24 9.43
C ARG A 28 2.77 -10.87 9.00
N LEU A 29 3.39 -10.27 7.99
CA LEU A 29 2.91 -9.01 7.42
C LEU A 29 1.52 -9.19 6.81
N GLY A 30 1.30 -10.28 6.06
CA GLY A 30 -0.02 -10.65 5.55
C GLY A 30 -1.07 -10.84 6.66
N GLN A 31 -0.68 -11.44 7.78
CA GLN A 31 -1.56 -11.61 8.95
C GLN A 31 -1.87 -10.29 9.67
N THR A 32 -0.91 -9.37 9.77
CA THR A 32 -1.15 -8.05 10.36
C THR A 32 -2.04 -7.17 9.49
N VAL A 33 -1.93 -7.28 8.16
CA VAL A 33 -2.80 -6.54 7.21
C VAL A 33 -4.25 -7.04 7.28
N HIS A 34 -4.48 -8.33 7.56
CA HIS A 34 -5.83 -8.86 7.83
C HIS A 34 -6.40 -8.49 9.21
N GLY A 35 -5.59 -7.95 10.13
CA GLY A 35 -6.03 -7.55 11.47
C GLY A 35 -6.71 -6.16 11.52
N GLU A 36 -6.51 -5.32 10.51
CA GLU A 36 -6.93 -3.90 10.55
C GLU A 36 -8.13 -3.58 9.62
N ALA A 37 -8.59 -4.53 8.80
CA ALA A 37 -9.71 -4.34 7.89
C ALA A 37 -11.00 -4.99 8.41
N SER A 38 -11.52 -4.47 9.52
CA SER A 38 -12.92 -4.72 9.92
C SER A 38 -13.73 -3.42 9.86
N ILE A 39 -13.95 -2.93 8.64
CA ILE A 39 -15.11 -2.08 8.33
C ILE A 39 -15.76 -2.58 7.03
N SER A 40 -16.85 -3.33 7.24
CA SER A 40 -18.10 -3.39 6.48
C SER A 40 -18.13 -3.43 4.94
N SER A 41 -18.68 -4.57 4.48
CA SER A 41 -19.73 -4.76 3.46
C SER A 41 -19.45 -4.54 1.97
N ASN A 42 -19.60 -5.67 1.25
CA ASN A 42 -19.86 -5.88 -0.18
C ASN A 42 -18.63 -6.09 -1.08
N GLN A 43 -18.28 -7.37 -1.26
CA GLN A 43 -17.39 -7.87 -2.33
C GLN A 43 -17.84 -7.36 -3.71
N PRO A 44 -16.92 -7.04 -4.64
CA PRO A 44 -15.99 -8.02 -5.22
C PRO A 44 -14.51 -7.60 -5.21
N SER A 45 -13.66 -8.63 -5.23
CA SER A 45 -12.20 -8.66 -5.07
C SER A 45 -11.71 -8.28 -3.67
N ASP A 46 -11.19 -9.29 -2.98
CA ASP A 46 -10.30 -9.19 -1.82
C ASP A 46 -8.95 -8.58 -2.24
N GLU A 47 -8.99 -7.54 -3.08
CA GLU A 47 -7.79 -6.86 -3.56
C GLU A 47 -7.38 -5.84 -2.51
N THR A 48 -6.13 -5.94 -2.07
CA THR A 48 -5.54 -4.94 -1.19
C THR A 48 -5.51 -3.59 -1.90
N PHE A 49 -5.58 -2.48 -1.15
CA PHE A 49 -5.42 -1.12 -1.69
C PHE A 49 -4.27 -0.98 -2.71
N TRP A 50 -3.14 -1.66 -2.44
CA TRP A 50 -1.98 -1.68 -3.33
C TRP A 50 -2.21 -2.44 -4.63
N GLU A 51 -2.92 -3.56 -4.61
CA GLU A 51 -3.25 -4.33 -5.80
C GLU A 51 -4.18 -3.53 -6.71
N MET A 52 -5.20 -2.88 -6.14
CA MET A 52 -6.06 -1.96 -6.86
C MET A 52 -5.26 -0.79 -7.47
N THR A 53 -4.32 -0.22 -6.72
CA THR A 53 -3.46 0.88 -7.19
C THR A 53 -2.58 0.46 -8.36
N LEU A 54 -2.01 -0.75 -8.31
CA LEU A 54 -1.19 -1.30 -9.40
C LEU A 54 -2.02 -1.53 -10.67
N ARG A 55 -3.21 -2.14 -10.55
CA ARG A 55 -4.11 -2.36 -11.69
C ARG A 55 -4.62 -1.06 -12.29
N PHE A 56 -4.97 -0.09 -11.45
CA PHE A 56 -5.32 1.25 -11.90
C PHE A 56 -4.20 1.85 -12.73
N ARG A 57 -2.95 1.82 -12.22
CA ARG A 57 -1.78 2.32 -12.95
C ARG A 57 -1.56 1.63 -14.30
N GLU A 58 -1.73 0.31 -14.37
CA GLU A 58 -1.62 -0.45 -15.63
C GLU A 58 -2.70 -0.05 -16.64
N ARG A 59 -3.94 0.12 -16.17
CA ARG A 59 -5.06 0.53 -17.02
C ARG A 59 -4.86 1.95 -17.58
N MET A 60 -4.42 2.90 -16.77
CA MET A 60 -4.17 4.27 -17.24
C MET A 60 -3.09 4.33 -18.32
N LYS A 61 -2.04 3.50 -18.20
CA LYS A 61 -1.01 3.38 -19.24
C LYS A 61 -1.57 2.78 -20.53
N HIS A 62 -2.42 1.76 -20.43
CA HIS A 62 -3.03 1.13 -21.60
C HIS A 62 -3.99 2.08 -22.32
N GLU A 63 -4.68 2.92 -21.58
CA GLU A 63 -5.64 3.89 -22.12
C GLU A 63 -4.97 5.22 -22.52
N GLU A 64 -3.63 5.32 -22.42
CA GLU A 64 -2.84 6.54 -22.69
C GLU A 64 -3.37 7.78 -21.94
N ILE A 65 -3.92 7.56 -20.74
CA ILE A 65 -4.42 8.64 -19.90
C ILE A 65 -3.27 9.20 -19.09
N GLU A 66 -2.91 10.44 -19.39
CA GLU A 66 -1.98 11.22 -18.59
C GLU A 66 -2.76 12.20 -17.73
N PHE A 67 -2.47 12.18 -16.42
CA PHE A 67 -2.94 13.25 -15.55
C PHE A 67 -1.91 14.36 -15.51
N THR A 68 -2.36 15.56 -15.79
CA THR A 68 -1.60 16.78 -15.62
C THR A 68 -1.85 17.38 -14.24
N ASP A 69 -1.04 18.35 -13.87
CA ASP A 69 -1.24 19.06 -12.60
C ASP A 69 -2.60 19.79 -12.58
N GLU A 70 -3.09 20.27 -13.72
CA GLU A 70 -4.37 20.98 -13.84
C GLU A 70 -5.58 20.10 -13.46
N ASP A 71 -5.53 18.80 -13.76
CA ASP A 71 -6.61 17.86 -13.43
C ASP A 71 -6.84 17.73 -11.90
N PHE A 72 -5.85 18.11 -11.10
CA PHE A 72 -5.92 18.11 -9.63
C PHE A 72 -5.98 19.53 -9.04
N ALA A 73 -6.10 20.58 -9.85
CA ALA A 73 -6.15 21.96 -9.36
C ALA A 73 -7.33 22.14 -8.39
N ASP A 74 -8.47 21.57 -8.75
CA ASP A 74 -9.70 21.61 -7.95
C ASP A 74 -9.56 20.92 -6.59
N LEU A 75 -8.91 19.77 -6.54
CA LEU A 75 -8.70 19.03 -5.29
C LEU A 75 -7.71 19.72 -4.34
N ARG A 76 -6.88 20.63 -4.86
CA ARG A 76 -5.86 21.36 -4.11
C ARG A 76 -6.27 22.80 -3.78
N ASP A 77 -7.37 23.26 -4.35
CA ASP A 77 -7.91 24.58 -4.06
C ASP A 77 -8.38 24.66 -2.61
N ARG A 78 -7.68 25.49 -1.83
CA ARG A 78 -7.97 25.77 -0.42
C ARG A 78 -8.59 27.15 -0.23
N SER A 79 -9.13 27.74 -1.28
CA SER A 79 -9.75 29.06 -1.21
C SER A 79 -10.92 29.06 -0.21
N PRO A 80 -11.04 30.10 0.63
CA PRO A 80 -12.14 30.21 1.58
C PRO A 80 -13.49 30.28 0.83
N GLY A 81 -14.45 29.46 1.24
CA GLY A 81 -15.76 29.31 0.59
C GLY A 81 -15.96 27.98 -0.15
N ARG A 82 -14.92 27.16 -0.29
CA ARG A 82 -14.99 25.77 -0.76
C ARG A 82 -14.97 24.81 0.44
N GLU A 83 -16.07 24.77 1.18
CA GLU A 83 -16.27 23.76 2.21
C GLU A 83 -16.48 22.41 1.50
N VAL A 84 -15.70 21.39 1.87
CA VAL A 84 -15.94 20.04 1.39
C VAL A 84 -17.21 19.56 2.09
N ASP A 85 -18.33 19.50 1.37
CA ASP A 85 -19.57 18.88 1.86
C ASP A 85 -19.28 17.40 2.14
N LEU A 86 -18.90 17.09 3.38
CA LEU A 86 -18.85 15.72 3.91
C LEU A 86 -20.28 15.33 4.30
N CYS A 87 -21.10 15.03 3.29
CA CYS A 87 -22.44 14.47 3.48
C CYS A 87 -22.39 12.94 3.61
#